data_AF-A0A960NWN3-F1
#
_entry.id   AF-A0A960NWN3-F1
#
_cell.length_a   1.000
_cell.length_b   1.000
_cell.length_c   1.000
_cell.angle_alpha   90.00
_cell.angle_beta   90.00
_cell.angle_gamma   90.00
#
_symmetry.space_group_name_H-M   'P 1'
#
loop_
_entity.id
_entity.type
_entity.pdbx_description
1 polymer ?
#
loop_
_entity_poly.entity_id
_entity_poly.type
_entity_poly.pdbx_seq_one_letter_code
_entity_poly.pdbx_strand_id
1 'polypeptide(L)'
;MPAVVLSEGLLSGHPGRDYHVQRLLTFVAIEPVDEDLGHAAGRLRTMARRDGADPAPSGVDATVVALADARSAIDDVVIITSDPDDLRTLVVHAEHRRRIQVQPV
;
A
#
# COMPACT_ATOMS: atom_id res chain seq x y z
N MET A 1 -3.98 7.17 -2.39
CA MET A 1 -3.57 5.81 -2.80
C MET A 1 -2.23 5.91 -3.52
N PRO A 2 -1.21 5.10 -3.21
CA PRO A 2 0.07 5.20 -3.90
C PRO A 2 -0.06 4.72 -5.35
N ALA A 3 0.60 5.42 -6.28
CA ALA A 3 0.51 5.17 -7.72
C ALA A 3 0.89 3.74 -8.11
N VAL A 4 1.74 3.07 -7.33
CA VAL A 4 2.16 1.68 -7.60
C VAL A 4 0.99 0.69 -7.57
N VAL A 5 -0.09 0.96 -6.82
CA VAL A 5 -1.30 0.12 -6.82
C VAL A 5 -1.94 0.07 -8.22
N LEU A 6 -1.74 1.10 -9.05
CA LEU A 6 -2.22 1.09 -10.43
C LEU A 6 -1.55 0.03 -11.30
N SER A 7 -0.35 -0.44 -10.92
CA SER A 7 0.32 -1.54 -11.62
C SER A 7 -0.34 -2.90 -11.42
N GLU A 8 -1.17 -3.03 -10.38
CA GLU A 8 -2.02 -4.21 -10.15
C GLU A 8 -3.38 -4.07 -10.83
N GLY A 9 -3.74 -2.85 -11.23
CA GLY A 9 -4.90 -2.58 -12.06
C GLY A 9 -4.72 -3.18 -13.45
N LEU A 10 -5.72 -3.94 -13.92
CA LEU A 10 -5.76 -4.50 -15.27
C LEU A 10 -6.08 -3.42 -16.33
N LEU A 11 -5.31 -2.34 -16.37
CA LEU A 11 -5.41 -1.34 -17.44
C LEU A 11 -4.92 -1.98 -18.73
N SER A 12 -5.86 -2.27 -19.62
CA SER A 12 -5.63 -2.96 -20.89
C SER A 12 -5.21 -2.02 -22.01
N GLY A 13 -5.29 -0.70 -21.78
CA GLY A 13 -5.12 0.32 -22.80
C GLY A 13 -6.32 0.45 -23.74
N HIS A 14 -7.38 -0.32 -23.51
CA HIS A 14 -8.60 -0.31 -24.31
C HIS A 14 -9.68 0.54 -23.61
N PRO A 15 -10.13 1.66 -24.21
CA PRO A 15 -11.04 2.59 -23.54
C PRO A 15 -12.33 1.95 -22.98
N GLY A 16 -12.91 0.98 -23.71
CA GLY A 16 -14.13 0.29 -23.28
C GLY A 16 -13.94 -0.68 -22.10
N ARG A 17 -12.73 -1.21 -21.90
CA ARG A 17 -12.40 -2.12 -20.79
C ARG A 17 -11.93 -1.35 -19.56
N ASP A 18 -11.27 -0.23 -19.77
CA ASP A 18 -10.68 0.58 -18.70
C ASP A 18 -11.64 1.64 -18.16
N TYR A 19 -12.78 1.89 -18.81
CA TYR A 19 -13.73 2.97 -18.48
C TYR A 19 -14.10 3.04 -16.99
N HIS A 20 -14.47 1.91 -16.38
CA HIS A 20 -14.87 1.89 -14.97
C HIS A 20 -13.70 2.20 -14.03
N VAL A 21 -12.51 1.70 -14.34
CA VAL A 21 -11.29 2.00 -13.57
C VAL A 21 -10.93 3.48 -13.72
N GLN A 22 -10.89 4.01 -14.94
CA GLN A 22 -10.60 5.42 -15.19
C GLN A 22 -11.59 6.35 -14.49
N ARG A 23 -12.88 6.02 -14.52
CA ARG A 23 -13.92 6.78 -13.80
C ARG A 23 -13.76 6.68 -12.27
N LEU A 24 -13.33 5.55 -11.73
CA LEU A 24 -13.03 5.44 -10.30
C LEU A 24 -11.84 6.32 -9.92
N LEU A 25 -10.78 6.33 -10.74
CA LEU A 25 -9.57 7.11 -10.49
C LEU A 25 -9.83 8.63 -10.42
N THR A 26 -10.90 9.15 -11.03
CA THR A 26 -11.25 10.58 -10.87
C THR A 26 -11.71 10.96 -9.46
N PHE A 27 -12.06 9.99 -8.61
CA PHE A 27 -12.49 10.22 -7.22
C PHE A 27 -11.39 9.90 -6.20
N VAL A 28 -10.24 9.38 -6.63
CA VAL A 28 -9.17 8.92 -5.74
C VAL A 28 -7.95 9.81 -5.90
N ALA A 29 -7.44 10.35 -4.78
CA ALA A 29 -6.14 11.01 -4.78
C ALA A 29 -5.03 9.97 -5.02
N ILE A 30 -4.31 10.14 -6.12
CA ILE A 30 -3.15 9.31 -6.47
C ILE A 30 -1.89 10.00 -5.97
N GLU A 31 -1.17 9.33 -5.09
CA GLU A 31 0.06 9.81 -4.48
C GLU A 31 1.25 9.25 -5.25
N PRO A 32 2.21 10.10 -5.67
CA PRO A 32 3.42 9.62 -6.33
C PRO A 32 4.22 8.73 -5.37
N VAL A 33 4.97 7.79 -5.94
CA VAL A 33 5.95 7.00 -5.20
C VAL A 33 7.32 7.58 -5.50
N ASP A 34 7.90 8.25 -4.51
CA ASP A 34 9.25 8.79 -4.58
C ASP A 34 10.28 7.83 -3.98
N GLU A 35 11.54 8.24 -4.02
CA GLU A 35 12.67 7.43 -3.53
C GLU A 35 12.56 7.17 -2.02
N ASP A 36 12.18 8.18 -1.22
CA ASP A 36 12.08 8.05 0.23
C ASP A 36 11.00 7.03 0.64
N LEU A 37 9.85 7.08 -0.03
CA LEU A 37 8.78 6.11 0.15
C LEU A 37 9.22 4.70 -0.27
N GLY A 38 9.98 4.60 -1.37
CA GLY A 38 10.55 3.34 -1.84
C GLY A 38 11.54 2.72 -0.83
N HIS A 39 12.42 3.52 -0.25
CA HIS A 39 13.34 3.07 0.81
C HIS A 39 12.58 2.64 2.06
N ALA A 40 11.55 3.39 2.48
CA ALA A 40 10.70 3.03 3.60
C ALA A 40 10.00 1.67 3.39
N ALA A 41 9.41 1.47 2.21
CA ALA A 41 8.81 0.20 1.81
C ALA A 41 9.83 -0.94 1.86
N GLY A 42 11.03 -0.74 1.29
CA GLY A 42 12.11 -1.73 1.31
C GLY A 42 12.54 -2.13 2.73
N ARG A 43 12.58 -1.17 3.66
CA ARG A 43 12.88 -1.43 5.08
C ARG A 43 11.80 -2.30 5.73
N LEU A 44 10.52 -1.96 5.58
CA LEU A 44 9.39 -2.74 6.12
C LEU A 44 9.44 -4.19 5.61
N ARG A 45 9.64 -4.35 4.30
CA ARG A 45 9.76 -5.66 3.65
C ARG A 45 10.94 -6.49 4.17
N THR A 46 12.07 -5.82 4.42
CA THR A 46 13.28 -6.46 4.96
C THR A 46 13.04 -6.93 6.40
N MET A 47 12.35 -6.13 7.21
CA MET A 47 12.01 -6.52 8.58
C MET A 47 11.03 -7.68 8.61
N ALA A 48 9.98 -7.66 7.77
CA ALA A 48 9.04 -8.78 7.66
C ALA A 48 9.74 -10.11 7.31
N ARG A 49 10.72 -10.08 6.39
CA ARG A 49 11.56 -11.25 6.09
C ARG A 49 12.38 -11.72 7.28
N ARG A 50 12.99 -10.79 8.01
CA ARG A 50 13.81 -11.11 9.20
C ARG A 50 12.95 -11.75 10.31
N ASP A 51 11.69 -11.37 10.39
CA ASP A 51 10.71 -11.92 11.33
C ASP A 51 10.02 -13.21 10.81
N GLY A 52 10.47 -13.75 9.68
CA GLY A 52 10.10 -15.08 9.20
C GLY A 52 8.99 -15.12 8.16
N ALA A 53 8.55 -13.98 7.60
CA ALA A 53 7.60 -13.97 6.49
C ALA A 53 8.23 -14.53 5.21
N ASP A 54 7.75 -15.70 4.76
CA ASP A 54 8.20 -16.37 3.52
C ASP A 54 7.00 -16.98 2.74
N PRO A 55 6.67 -16.46 1.54
CA PRO A 55 7.28 -15.30 0.91
C PRO A 55 6.97 -14.02 1.70
N ALA A 56 7.86 -13.03 1.60
CA ALA A 56 7.55 -11.70 2.13
C ALA A 56 6.38 -11.07 1.36
N PRO A 57 5.54 -10.26 2.05
CA PRO A 57 4.50 -9.43 1.42
C PRO A 57 5.02 -8.66 0.20
N SER A 58 4.17 -8.32 -0.76
CA SER A 58 4.62 -7.76 -2.05
C SER A 58 5.30 -6.39 -1.90
N GLY A 59 5.96 -5.92 -2.98
CA GLY A 59 6.54 -4.57 -2.99
C GLY A 59 5.46 -3.48 -2.97
N VAL A 60 4.30 -3.78 -3.56
CA VAL A 60 3.11 -2.91 -3.57
C VAL A 60 2.58 -2.78 -2.15
N ASP A 61 2.39 -3.90 -1.44
CA ASP A 61 1.94 -3.94 -0.04
C ASP A 61 2.84 -3.12 0.87
N ALA A 62 4.16 -3.30 0.73
CA ALA A 62 5.13 -2.53 1.50
C ALA A 62 5.06 -1.02 1.22
N THR A 63 4.77 -0.63 -0.03
CA THR A 63 4.60 0.78 -0.41
C THR A 63 3.30 1.36 0.13
N VAL A 64 2.22 0.57 0.13
CA VAL A 64 0.94 0.94 0.75
C VAL A 64 1.12 1.21 2.24
N VAL A 65 1.81 0.31 2.96
CA VAL A 65 2.08 0.49 4.39
C VAL A 65 3.04 1.65 4.66
N ALA A 66 4.08 1.83 3.84
CA ALA A 66 4.98 2.97 3.98
C ALA A 66 4.25 4.32 3.82
N LEU A 67 3.31 4.41 2.86
CA LEU A 67 2.53 5.63 2.68
C LEU A 67 1.58 5.84 3.85
N ALA A 68 0.93 4.77 4.32
CA ALA A 68 0.06 4.82 5.49
C ALA A 68 0.82 5.29 6.73
N ASP A 69 2.05 4.80 6.94
CA ASP A 69 2.93 5.21 8.03
C ASP A 69 3.30 6.70 7.94
N ALA A 70 3.70 7.17 6.75
CA ALA A 70 4.00 8.58 6.53
C ALA A 70 2.81 9.50 6.80
N ARG A 71 1.59 9.09 6.40
CA ARG A 71 0.35 9.85 6.68
C ARG A 71 -0.06 9.76 8.15
N SER A 72 0.26 8.66 8.80
CA SER A 72 -0.02 8.41 10.22
C SER A 72 0.77 9.29 11.18
N ALA A 73 1.82 9.96 10.70
CA ALA A 73 2.47 11.03 11.45
C ALA A 73 1.51 12.20 11.75
N ILE A 74 0.49 12.41 10.92
CA ILE A 74 -0.44 13.55 11.01
C ILE A 74 -1.81 13.10 11.53
N ASP A 75 -2.42 12.09 10.92
CA ASP A 75 -3.80 11.67 11.19
C ASP A 75 -3.93 10.14 11.29
N ASP A 76 -5.03 9.62 11.83
CA ASP A 76 -5.27 8.17 11.84
C ASP A 76 -5.61 7.67 10.42
N VAL A 77 -5.02 6.54 10.01
CA VAL A 77 -5.12 6.02 8.65
C VAL A 77 -5.74 4.63 8.65
N VAL A 78 -6.73 4.42 7.78
CA VAL A 78 -7.34 3.11 7.52
C VAL A 78 -6.90 2.62 6.14
N ILE A 79 -6.33 1.42 6.09
CA ILE A 79 -6.08 0.70 4.84
C ILE A 79 -7.22 -0.30 4.62
N ILE A 80 -7.88 -0.18 3.47
CA ILE A 80 -8.99 -1.04 3.06
C ILE A 80 -8.44 -2.05 2.05
N THR A 81 -8.54 -3.35 2.34
CA THR A 81 -7.94 -4.42 1.50
C THR A 81 -8.73 -5.73 1.57
N SER A 82 -8.69 -6.53 0.52
CA SER A 82 -9.20 -7.92 0.56
C SER A 82 -8.20 -8.90 1.16
N ASP A 83 -6.92 -8.53 1.23
CA ASP A 83 -5.86 -9.34 1.83
C ASP A 83 -5.19 -8.57 2.99
N PRO A 84 -5.74 -8.68 4.21
CA PRO A 84 -5.26 -7.91 5.34
C PRO A 84 -4.01 -8.50 6.01
N ASP A 85 -3.68 -9.77 5.79
CA ASP A 85 -2.66 -10.47 6.58
C ASP A 85 -1.25 -10.06 6.15
N ASP A 86 -1.03 -9.86 4.85
CA ASP A 86 0.21 -9.32 4.32
C ASP A 86 0.49 -7.90 4.80
N LEU A 87 -0.54 -7.05 4.82
CA LEU A 87 -0.40 -5.67 5.31
C LEU A 87 -0.18 -5.63 6.82
N ARG A 88 -0.86 -6.46 7.60
CA ARG A 88 -0.64 -6.56 9.05
C ARG A 88 0.78 -6.98 9.38
N THR A 89 1.33 -7.94 8.64
CA THR A 89 2.72 -8.38 8.77
C THR A 89 3.71 -7.22 8.61
N LEU A 90 3.45 -6.30 7.67
CA LEU A 90 4.27 -5.11 7.46
C LEU A 90 4.03 -4.01 8.51
N VAL A 91 2.77 -3.76 8.89
CA VAL A 91 2.38 -2.69 9.83
C VAL A 91 3.05 -2.86 11.20
N VAL A 92 3.34 -4.08 11.64
CA VAL A 92 4.08 -4.32 12.89
C VAL A 92 5.43 -3.56 12.91
N HIS A 93 6.03 -3.31 11.75
CA HIS A 93 7.32 -2.63 11.61
C HIS A 93 7.23 -1.13 11.30
N ALA A 94 6.02 -0.58 11.13
CA ALA A 94 5.79 0.83 10.89
C ALA A 94 6.04 1.68 12.16
N GLU A 95 6.51 2.92 11.99
CA GLU A 95 6.83 3.81 13.10
C GLU A 95 5.55 4.25 13.84
N HIS A 96 4.52 4.62 13.09
CA HIS A 96 3.24 5.11 13.59
C HIS A 96 2.17 4.01 13.60
N ARG A 97 2.56 2.73 13.68
CA ARG A 97 1.67 1.55 13.56
C ARG A 97 0.40 1.59 14.41
N ARG A 98 0.41 2.28 15.55
CA ARG A 98 -0.77 2.40 16.46
C ARG A 98 -1.90 3.25 15.87
N ARG A 99 -1.59 4.05 14.85
CA ARG A 99 -2.52 4.94 14.12
C ARG A 99 -2.91 4.38 12.76
N ILE A 100 -2.41 3.18 12.42
CA ILE A 100 -2.74 2.47 11.18
C ILE A 100 -3.71 1.34 11.52
N GLN A 101 -4.89 1.36 10.91
CA GLN A 101 -5.85 0.26 10.97
C GLN A 101 -5.93 -0.45 9.62
N VAL A 102 -5.84 -1.78 9.63
CA VAL A 102 -6.08 -2.60 8.42
C VAL A 102 -7.48 -3.20 8.50
N GLN A 103 -8.36 -2.78 7.59
CA GLN A 103 -9.76 -3.15 7.52
C GLN A 103 -10.03 -4.06 6.31
N PRO A 104 -10.51 -5.30 6.51
CA PRO A 104 -10.91 -6.17 5.42
C PRO A 104 -12.20 -5.68 4.73
N VAL A 105 -12.34 -5.95 3.42
CA VAL A 105 -13.58 -5.80 2.64
C VAL A 105 -14.23 -7.13 2.31
#